data_AF-A0A7C1GVM5-F1
#
_entry.id   AF-A0A7C1GVM5-F1
#
_cell.length_a   1.000
_cell.length_b   1.000
_cell.length_c   1.000
_cell.angle_alpha   90.00
_cell.angle_beta   90.00
_cell.angle_gamma   90.00
#
_symmetry.space_group_name_H-M   'P 1'
#
loop_
_entity.id
_entity.type
_entity.pdbx_description
1 polymer ?
#
loop_
_entity_poly.entity_id
_entity_poly.type
_entity_poly.pdbx_seq_one_letter_code
_entity_poly.pdbx_strand_id
1 'polypeptide(L)'
;MEGIAMKDLKVEVSEIKEHCGANLKVGDFFEVTGYGKIVIPDVQKGTCMFALQSLIPFLISKQREDELPKEDWVKETEYLCCPDPHGVVFKIYAKN
;
A
#
# COMPACT_ATOMS: atom_id res chain seq x y z
N MET A 1 -13.25 22.67 -10.51
CA MET A 1 -11.82 22.32 -10.45
C MET A 1 -11.72 20.92 -11.00
N GLU A 2 -11.13 20.75 -12.19
CA GLU A 2 -10.76 19.41 -12.66
C GLU A 2 -9.64 18.93 -11.73
N GLY A 3 -10.03 18.25 -10.66
CA GLY A 3 -9.09 17.64 -9.73
C GLY A 3 -8.39 16.49 -10.43
N ILE A 4 -7.08 16.40 -10.24
CA ILE A 4 -6.29 15.29 -10.76
C ILE A 4 -6.90 13.99 -10.21
N ALA A 5 -7.18 13.04 -11.11
CA ALA A 5 -7.77 11.77 -10.73
C ALA A 5 -6.74 10.97 -9.92
N MET A 6 -6.99 10.80 -8.64
CA MET A 6 -6.18 9.95 -7.77
C MET A 6 -6.43 8.49 -8.15
N LYS A 7 -5.37 7.73 -8.43
CA LYS A 7 -5.49 6.29 -8.65
C LYS A 7 -5.90 5.61 -7.35
N ASP A 8 -6.81 4.67 -7.49
CA ASP A 8 -7.12 3.73 -6.41
C ASP A 8 -6.01 2.68 -6.35
N LEU A 9 -5.58 2.31 -5.16
CA LEU A 9 -4.53 1.34 -4.93
C LEU A 9 -5.08 0.11 -4.22
N LYS A 10 -4.61 -1.08 -4.60
CA LYS A 10 -4.69 -2.29 -3.75
C LYS A 10 -3.32 -2.51 -3.14
N VAL A 11 -3.28 -2.69 -1.81
CA VAL A 11 -2.06 -2.97 -1.06
C VAL A 11 -2.23 -4.32 -0.37
N GLU A 12 -1.56 -5.34 -0.90
CA GLU A 12 -1.77 -6.74 -0.56
C GLU A 12 -0.53 -7.35 0.08
N VAL A 13 -0.70 -8.14 1.12
CA VAL A 13 0.37 -8.93 1.72
C VAL A 13 0.84 -9.98 0.72
N SER A 14 2.05 -9.82 0.19
CA SER A 14 2.66 -10.76 -0.74
C SER A 14 3.49 -11.83 -0.04
N GLU A 15 4.11 -11.48 1.08
CA GLU A 15 5.03 -12.36 1.81
C GLU A 15 5.06 -12.02 3.30
N ILE A 16 5.24 -13.03 4.14
CA ILE A 16 5.64 -12.90 5.54
C ILE A 16 6.99 -13.60 5.63
N LYS A 17 8.06 -12.84 5.90
CA LYS A 17 9.43 -13.37 5.86
C LYS A 17 9.65 -14.41 6.96
N GLU A 18 9.39 -14.03 8.21
CA GLU A 18 9.49 -14.92 9.36
C GLU A 18 8.27 -14.81 10.26
N HIS A 19 7.83 -13.58 10.59
CA HIS A 19 6.72 -13.40 11.51
C HIS A 19 5.87 -12.15 11.24
N CYS A 20 4.67 -12.11 11.82
CA CYS A 20 3.80 -10.94 11.81
C CYS A 20 3.07 -10.82 13.15
N GLY A 21 3.42 -9.82 13.97
CA GLY A 21 2.77 -9.58 15.26
C GLY A 21 1.30 -9.12 15.16
N ALA A 22 0.90 -8.56 14.01
CA ALA A 22 -0.47 -8.15 13.73
C ALA A 22 -1.34 -9.28 13.14
N ASN A 23 -0.79 -10.50 13.02
CA ASN A 23 -1.47 -11.69 12.50
C ASN A 23 -2.05 -11.55 11.07
N LEU A 24 -1.45 -10.68 10.24
CA LEU A 24 -1.78 -10.62 8.81
C LEU A 24 -1.38 -11.94 8.12
N LYS A 25 -2.06 -12.25 7.01
CA LYS A 25 -1.84 -13.43 6.16
C LYS A 25 -1.57 -13.01 4.72
N VAL A 26 -0.83 -13.83 3.99
CA VAL A 26 -0.67 -13.67 2.53
C VAL A 26 -2.05 -13.60 1.88
N GLY A 27 -2.24 -12.60 1.02
CA GLY A 27 -3.54 -12.29 0.39
C GLY A 27 -4.44 -11.36 1.19
N ASP A 28 -4.14 -11.06 2.46
CA ASP A 28 -4.81 -9.95 3.16
C ASP A 28 -4.46 -8.64 2.46
N PHE A 29 -5.44 -7.75 2.31
CA PHE A 29 -5.22 -6.48 1.65
C PHE A 29 -6.13 -5.39 2.19
N PHE A 30 -5.70 -4.16 1.96
CA PHE A 30 -6.53 -2.97 2.05
C PHE A 30 -6.42 -2.19 0.75
N GLU A 31 -7.34 -1.26 0.55
CA GLU A 31 -7.38 -0.39 -0.61
C GLU A 31 -7.18 1.06 -0.16
N VAL A 32 -6.52 1.85 -0.99
CA VAL A 32 -6.49 3.32 -0.84
C VAL A 32 -7.31 3.87 -1.99
N THR A 33 -8.39 4.55 -1.67
CA THR A 33 -9.38 4.99 -2.66
C THR A 33 -9.57 6.50 -2.62
N GLY A 34 -9.84 7.12 -3.77
CA GLY A 34 -10.01 8.56 -3.91
C GLY A 34 -8.84 9.34 -3.29
N TYR A 35 -9.12 10.35 -2.46
CA TYR A 35 -8.09 11.20 -1.84
C TYR A 35 -7.52 10.59 -0.53
N GLY A 36 -7.02 9.35 -0.59
CA GLY A 36 -6.31 8.71 0.53
C GLY A 36 -7.17 7.94 1.52
N LYS A 37 -8.42 7.60 1.17
CA LYS A 37 -9.31 6.83 2.06
C LYS A 37 -8.88 5.36 2.09
N ILE A 38 -8.49 4.87 3.27
CA ILE A 38 -8.19 3.45 3.47
C ILE A 38 -9.49 2.66 3.63
N VAL A 39 -9.63 1.58 2.88
CA VAL A 39 -10.77 0.66 2.91
C VAL A 39 -10.25 -0.76 3.16
N ILE A 40 -10.79 -1.44 4.16
CA ILE A 40 -10.53 -2.86 4.39
C ILE A 40 -11.80 -3.59 3.95
N PRO A 41 -11.77 -4.38 2.85
CA PRO A 41 -12.99 -4.96 2.29
C PRO A 41 -13.68 -5.97 3.20
N ASP A 42 -12.89 -6.70 4.00
CA ASP A 42 -13.40 -7.62 5.02
C ASP A 42 -13.42 -6.92 6.38
N VAL A 43 -14.62 -6.60 6.88
CA VAL A 43 -14.83 -5.89 8.14
C VAL A 43 -14.32 -6.64 9.37
N GLN A 44 -14.06 -7.95 9.26
CA GLN A 44 -13.46 -8.74 10.34
C GLN A 44 -11.93 -8.70 10.32
N LYS A 45 -11.33 -8.15 9.25
CA LYS A 45 -9.88 -8.01 9.11
C LYS A 45 -9.43 -6.60 9.45
N GLY A 46 -8.16 -6.52 9.82
CA GLY A 46 -7.45 -5.28 10.09
C GLY A 46 -6.22 -5.18 9.21
N THR A 47 -5.57 -4.02 9.24
CA THR A 47 -4.19 -3.87 8.79
C THR A 47 -3.30 -3.47 9.97
N CYS A 48 -1.99 -3.59 9.81
CA CYS A 48 -1.03 -3.23 10.86
C CYS A 48 -0.76 -1.71 10.84
N MET A 49 -1.08 -1.01 11.93
CA MET A 49 -0.74 0.41 12.10
C MET A 49 0.76 0.68 11.90
N PHE A 50 1.63 -0.21 12.37
CA PHE A 50 3.08 -0.09 12.19
C PHE A 50 3.51 -0.33 10.75
N ALA A 51 2.82 -1.16 9.97
CA ALA A 51 3.06 -1.24 8.54
C ALA A 51 2.67 0.08 7.88
N LEU A 52 1.48 0.62 8.19
CA LEU A 52 0.97 1.85 7.59
C LEU A 52 1.95 3.03 7.71
N GLN A 53 2.64 3.22 8.84
CA GLN A 53 3.64 4.30 8.94
C GLN A 53 4.75 4.21 7.89
N SER A 54 5.16 2.99 7.50
CA SER A 54 6.20 2.76 6.49
C SER A 54 5.64 2.84 5.07
N LEU A 55 4.38 2.48 4.87
CA LEU A 55 3.74 2.46 3.55
C LEU A 55 3.23 3.84 3.12
N ILE A 56 2.61 4.61 4.01
CA ILE A 56 1.90 5.86 3.70
C ILE A 56 2.73 6.86 2.87
N PRO A 57 4.02 7.12 3.17
CA PRO A 57 4.83 8.07 2.39
C PRO A 57 4.89 7.73 0.89
N PHE A 58 4.84 6.44 0.56
CA PHE A 58 4.88 5.94 -0.82
C PHE A 58 3.50 5.86 -1.44
N LEU A 59 2.49 5.44 -0.67
CA LEU A 59 1.12 5.30 -1.17
C LEU A 59 0.57 6.63 -1.68
N ILE A 60 0.85 7.73 -0.99
CA ILE A 60 0.45 9.07 -1.43
C ILE A 60 1.02 9.37 -2.83
N SER A 61 2.31 9.13 -3.03
CA SER A 61 2.98 9.35 -4.31
C SER A 61 2.48 8.39 -5.40
N LYS A 62 2.17 7.15 -5.04
CA LYS A 62 1.58 6.16 -5.95
C LYS A 62 0.18 6.53 -6.45
N GLN A 63 -0.65 7.14 -5.59
CA GLN A 63 -1.98 7.60 -6.03
C GLN A 63 -1.91 8.70 -7.11
N ARG A 64 -0.82 9.47 -7.13
CA ARG A 64 -0.55 10.52 -8.12
C ARG A 64 0.63 10.18 -9.01
N GLU A 65 0.88 8.90 -9.25
CA GLU A 65 2.10 8.46 -9.93
C GLU A 65 2.27 9.11 -11.31
N ASP A 66 1.19 9.46 -12.02
CA ASP A 66 1.26 10.12 -13.32
C ASP A 66 1.90 11.53 -13.25
N GLU A 67 1.88 12.20 -12.09
CA GLU A 67 2.52 13.50 -11.86
C GLU A 67 4.03 13.39 -11.59
N LEU A 68 4.51 12.21 -11.20
CA LEU A 68 5.92 12.04 -10.84
C LEU A 68 6.81 12.11 -12.09
N PRO A 69 8.07 12.56 -11.97
CA PRO A 69 9.05 12.46 -13.05
C PRO A 69 9.10 11.05 -13.65
N LYS A 70 9.49 10.94 -14.93
CA LYS A 70 9.53 9.64 -15.61
C LYS A 70 10.50 8.67 -14.94
N GLU A 71 11.61 9.18 -14.44
CA GLU A 71 12.68 8.45 -13.78
C GLU A 71 12.51 8.35 -12.25
N ASP A 72 11.32 8.67 -11.72
CA ASP A 72 11.05 8.55 -10.28
C ASP A 72 10.90 7.07 -9.89
N TRP A 73 11.82 6.59 -9.05
CA TRP A 73 11.88 5.22 -8.57
C TRP A 73 10.63 4.78 -7.80
N VAL A 74 9.81 5.71 -7.28
CA VAL A 74 8.52 5.39 -6.66
C VAL A 74 7.54 4.83 -7.70
N LYS A 75 7.61 5.26 -8.97
CA LYS A 75 6.81 4.68 -10.06
C LYS A 75 7.10 3.20 -10.24
N GLU A 76 8.37 2.83 -10.19
CA GLU A 76 8.85 1.46 -10.39
C GLU A 76 8.73 0.60 -9.12
N THR A 77 8.44 1.21 -7.96
CA THR A 77 8.30 0.51 -6.69
C THR A 77 7.00 -0.29 -6.66
N GLU A 78 7.10 -1.62 -6.76
CA GLU A 78 5.96 -2.54 -6.64
C GLU A 78 5.80 -3.12 -5.23
N TYR A 79 6.89 -3.17 -4.45
CA TYR A 79 6.95 -3.82 -3.15
C TYR A 79 7.39 -2.85 -2.06
N LEU A 80 6.74 -2.93 -0.91
CA LEU A 80 7.12 -2.21 0.31
C LEU A 80 7.10 -3.15 1.50
N CYS A 81 7.88 -2.85 2.53
CA CYS A 81 7.92 -3.63 3.74
C CYS A 81 7.31 -2.85 4.91
N CYS A 82 6.78 -3.58 5.91
CA CYS A 82 6.59 -3.00 7.24
C CYS A 82 7.97 -2.66 7.86
N PRO A 83 8.03 -1.93 8.99
CA PRO A 83 9.29 -1.48 9.58
C PRO A 83 10.13 -2.62 10.19
N ASP A 84 9.53 -3.80 10.35
CA ASP A 84 10.22 -4.99 10.84
C ASP A 84 10.95 -5.69 9.67
N PRO A 85 12.29 -5.83 9.72
CA PRO A 85 13.06 -6.45 8.64
C PRO A 85 12.69 -7.91 8.37
N HIS A 86 12.16 -8.62 9.37
CA HIS A 86 11.69 -10.02 9.31
C HIS A 86 10.16 -10.13 9.18
N GLY A 87 9.50 -8.98 8.95
CA GLY A 87 8.06 -8.83 8.94
C GLY A 87 7.41 -9.10 7.58
N VAL A 88 6.50 -8.19 7.22
CA VAL A 88 5.56 -8.34 6.10
C VAL A 88 6.01 -7.53 4.90
N VAL A 89 5.96 -8.15 3.72
CA VAL A 89 6.11 -7.49 2.42
C VAL A 89 4.74 -7.33 1.78
N PHE A 90 4.49 -6.13 1.26
CA PHE A 90 3.28 -5.75 0.57
C PHE A 90 3.57 -5.51 -0.90
N LYS A 91 2.72 -6.00 -1.79
CA LYS A 91 2.68 -5.63 -3.20
C LYS A 91 1.59 -4.58 -3.43
N ILE A 92 1.92 -3.57 -4.24
CA ILE A 92 1.03 -2.47 -4.59
C ILE A 92 0.56 -2.65 -6.03
N TYR A 93 -0.74 -2.49 -6.24
CA TYR A 93 -1.35 -2.46 -7.56
C TYR A 93 -2.09 -1.14 -7.73
N ALA A 94 -1.73 -0.37 -8.76
CA ALA A 94 -2.53 0.77 -9.19
C ALA A 94 -3.74 0.29 -9.98
N LYS A 95 -4.91 0.84 -9.69
CA LYS A 95 -6.16 0.62 -10.43
C LYS A 95 -6.46 1.88 -11.24
N ASN A 96 -6.97 1.67 -12.45
CA ASN A 96 -7.47 2.73 -13.33
C ASN A 96 -8.96 2.96 -13.10
#